data_AF-A0AAU9K5F4-F1
#
_entry.id   AF-A0AAU9K5F4-F1
#
_cell.length_a   1.000
_cell.length_b   1.000
_cell.length_c   1.000
_cell.angle_alpha   90.00
_cell.angle_beta   90.00
_cell.angle_gamma   90.00
#
_symmetry.space_group_name_H-M   'P 1'
#
loop_
_entity.id
_entity.type
_entity.pdbx_description
1 polymer ?
#
loop_
_entity_poly.entity_id
_entity_poly.type
_entity_poly.pdbx_seq_one_letter_code
_entity_poly.pdbx_strand_id
1 'polypeptide(L)'
;MGQFKPYSIQLIRIQEPLVYTDGSAIKPPDLRNTNYKCPFPNRLVKTFTKGRALVFGICFGVALVSLFITIYIWKRWWKIPIEPLIVKGEISLQDFIVGIAIIVEFFQFCSMGPDFEPINSTLAEISSTFSLSLDSVLKLRNGVFWVIVDAVFGAIGLWVILCLVILLRLDEHYPRISIFMYLDVFADYFMPILGDLCFIPFISICLDIFLCDQSIGNNFTDSFLAQDCYYFCWKDEHLAYAILSIFALIAYEPLAVFCRPLWQELQPLLHVKAIPLFLMVKTMIQITLVVMNKTVKRAQSTLHGVLFVLVMILYIIFLFKFKPYNYPRFSWWQILVLIGVLWLAILSIIAQSFGGDPFILTSILIFGLIIIALIGVYVQHKKYPSLLFRRKGQDTTNLFKFAFTFGKHSKIALTKISPSSLLKSSSQKAENQSS
;
A
#
# COMPACT_ATOMS: atom_id res chain seq x y z
N MET A 1 -22.85 60.24 9.12
CA MET A 1 -21.76 61.00 9.80
C MET A 1 -21.19 60.22 11.01
N GLY A 2 -19.88 60.25 11.24
CA GLY A 2 -19.23 59.66 12.43
C GLY A 2 -18.93 60.72 13.49
N GLN A 3 -19.20 60.42 14.76
CA GLN A 3 -18.81 61.28 15.89
C GLN A 3 -17.56 60.72 16.57
N PHE A 4 -16.52 61.56 16.68
CA PHE A 4 -15.29 61.24 17.42
C PHE A 4 -15.36 61.82 18.83
N LYS A 5 -15.18 60.98 19.86
CA LYS A 5 -15.20 61.39 21.27
C LYS A 5 -13.95 60.86 21.98
N PRO A 6 -12.87 61.66 22.09
CA PRO A 6 -11.56 61.18 22.55
C PRO A 6 -11.54 60.68 23.99
N TYR A 7 -12.50 61.10 24.82
CA TYR A 7 -12.62 60.68 26.22
C TYR A 7 -13.67 59.58 26.46
N SER A 8 -14.25 59.01 25.39
CA SER A 8 -15.24 57.94 25.50
C SER A 8 -14.60 56.55 25.36
N ILE A 9 -15.19 55.56 26.05
CA ILE A 9 -14.86 54.13 25.87
C ILE A 9 -15.06 53.71 24.39
N GLN A 10 -15.97 54.37 23.66
CA GLN A 10 -16.11 54.22 22.21
C GLN A 10 -15.57 55.48 21.50
N LEU A 11 -14.33 55.41 21.02
CA LEU A 11 -13.62 56.50 20.35
C LEU A 11 -14.37 57.07 19.13
N ILE A 12 -14.97 56.18 18.33
CA ILE A 12 -15.70 56.53 17.11
C ILE A 12 -17.06 55.86 17.15
N ARG A 13 -18.12 56.65 17.08
CA ARG A 13 -19.50 56.16 16.90
C ARG A 13 -19.98 56.55 15.51
N ILE A 14 -20.16 55.56 14.64
CA ILE A 14 -20.69 55.76 13.30
C ILE A 14 -22.21 55.62 13.38
N GLN A 15 -22.94 56.68 13.01
CA GLN A 15 -24.41 56.70 13.13
C GLN A 15 -25.11 56.03 11.95
N GLU A 16 -24.44 55.93 10.81
CA GLU A 16 -24.95 55.27 9.61
C GLU A 16 -24.28 53.89 9.46
N PRO A 17 -25.01 52.88 8.97
CA PRO A 17 -24.41 51.59 8.66
C PRO A 17 -23.32 51.78 7.59
N LEU A 18 -22.08 51.37 7.91
CA LEU A 18 -21.00 51.31 6.93
C LEU A 18 -21.37 50.29 5.86
N VAL A 19 -21.64 50.76 4.64
CA VAL A 19 -21.83 49.90 3.47
C VAL A 19 -20.48 49.78 2.77
N TYR A 20 -19.96 48.56 2.67
CA TYR A 20 -18.71 48.28 1.99
C TYR A 20 -18.92 48.23 0.46
N THR A 21 -17.82 48.14 -0.30
CA THR A 21 -17.85 48.18 -1.78
C THR A 21 -18.69 47.07 -2.42
N ASP A 22 -19.01 46.01 -1.68
CA ASP A 22 -19.88 44.91 -2.12
C ASP A 22 -21.37 45.13 -1.77
N GLY A 23 -21.73 46.27 -1.20
CA GLY A 23 -23.08 46.59 -0.76
C GLY A 23 -23.46 45.98 0.60
N SER A 24 -22.56 45.26 1.26
CA SER A 24 -22.83 44.64 2.56
C SER A 24 -22.53 45.58 3.73
N ALA A 25 -23.25 45.42 4.85
CA ALA A 25 -22.97 46.14 6.11
C ALA A 25 -22.01 45.37 7.04
N ILE A 26 -21.51 44.21 6.59
CA ILE A 26 -20.66 43.33 7.37
C ILE A 26 -19.21 43.75 7.16
N LYS A 27 -18.49 44.04 8.25
CA LYS A 27 -17.07 44.36 8.18
C LYS A 27 -16.33 43.23 7.45
N PRO A 28 -15.68 43.48 6.29
CA PRO A 28 -14.87 42.47 5.64
C PRO A 28 -13.76 42.08 6.62
N PRO A 29 -13.46 40.78 6.77
CA PRO A 29 -12.45 40.33 7.71
C PRO A 29 -11.12 41.02 7.41
N ASP A 30 -10.50 41.65 8.41
CA ASP A 30 -9.17 42.29 8.31
C ASP A 30 -8.04 41.29 8.00
N LEU A 31 -8.32 39.99 8.14
CA LEU A 31 -7.43 38.93 7.72
C LEU A 31 -7.60 38.74 6.21
N ARG A 32 -6.55 39.05 5.43
CA ARG A 32 -6.30 38.42 4.13
C ARG A 32 -6.60 36.94 4.35
N ASN A 33 -7.71 36.44 3.80
CA ASN A 33 -8.30 35.18 4.23
C ASN A 33 -7.28 34.04 4.07
N THR A 34 -6.49 33.75 5.11
CA THR A 34 -5.41 32.75 5.12
C THR A 34 -5.96 31.32 4.99
N ASN A 35 -7.29 31.20 4.95
CA ASN A 35 -8.00 29.94 4.85
C ASN A 35 -8.17 29.46 3.41
N TYR A 36 -7.71 30.18 2.38
CA TYR A 36 -7.67 29.61 1.04
C TYR A 36 -6.79 28.34 1.05
N LYS A 37 -7.29 27.26 0.43
CA LYS A 37 -6.51 26.03 0.24
C LYS A 37 -5.33 26.26 -0.71
N CYS A 38 -5.49 27.19 -1.65
CA CYS A 38 -4.55 27.54 -2.69
C CYS A 38 -4.20 29.03 -2.62
N PRO A 39 -3.07 29.48 -3.21
CA PRO A 39 -2.66 30.89 -3.18
C PRO A 39 -3.56 31.84 -3.99
N PHE A 40 -4.59 31.31 -4.64
CA PHE A 40 -5.55 32.05 -5.47
C PHE A 40 -7.00 31.72 -5.07
N PRO A 41 -7.95 32.64 -5.32
CA PRO A 41 -9.35 32.43 -4.98
C PRO A 41 -10.01 31.38 -5.88
N ASN A 42 -10.87 30.53 -5.28
CA ASN A 42 -11.56 29.42 -5.97
C ASN A 42 -12.33 29.83 -7.24
N ARG A 43 -12.80 31.08 -7.32
CA ARG A 43 -13.52 31.61 -8.51
C ARG A 43 -12.66 31.65 -9.78
N LEU A 44 -11.34 31.66 -9.64
CA LEU A 44 -10.41 31.65 -10.77
C LEU A 44 -10.10 30.23 -11.25
N VAL A 45 -10.38 29.22 -10.44
CA VAL A 45 -10.08 27.82 -10.75
C VAL A 45 -11.09 27.29 -11.76
N LYS A 46 -10.59 26.83 -12.90
CA LYS A 46 -11.37 26.21 -13.96
C LYS A 46 -10.80 24.84 -14.29
N THR A 47 -11.66 23.94 -14.75
CA THR A 47 -11.25 22.63 -15.25
C THR A 47 -10.50 22.80 -16.57
N PHE A 48 -9.30 22.22 -16.64
CA PHE A 48 -8.43 22.31 -17.81
C PHE A 48 -8.55 21.05 -18.67
N THR A 49 -9.41 21.11 -19.69
CA THR A 49 -9.73 19.95 -20.55
C THR A 49 -8.51 19.40 -21.29
N LYS A 50 -7.59 20.25 -21.74
CA LYS A 50 -6.35 19.83 -22.41
C LYS A 50 -5.41 19.09 -21.46
N GLY A 51 -5.26 19.57 -20.22
CA GLY A 51 -4.48 18.87 -19.19
C GLY A 51 -5.09 17.52 -18.83
N ARG A 52 -6.42 17.46 -18.72
CA ARG A 52 -7.13 16.18 -18.52
C ARG A 52 -6.90 15.22 -19.69
N ALA A 53 -6.99 15.67 -20.94
CA ALA A 53 -6.71 14.83 -22.10
C ALA A 53 -5.26 14.29 -22.11
N LEU A 54 -4.29 15.12 -21.69
CA LEU A 54 -2.89 14.70 -21.55
C LEU A 54 -2.72 13.61 -20.48
N VAL A 55 -3.35 13.76 -19.31
CA VAL A 55 -3.36 12.72 -18.26
C VAL A 55 -3.92 11.41 -18.78
N PHE A 56 -5.07 11.45 -19.48
CA PHE A 56 -5.66 10.25 -20.09
C PHE A 56 -4.70 9.60 -21.09
N GLY A 57 -4.02 10.39 -21.93
CA GLY A 57 -3.03 9.90 -22.88
C GLY A 57 -1.84 9.21 -22.20
N ILE A 58 -1.28 9.82 -21.15
CA ILE A 58 -0.16 9.25 -20.39
C ILE A 58 -0.59 7.95 -19.70
N CYS A 59 -1.70 7.96 -18.96
CA CYS A 59 -2.20 6.78 -18.26
C CYS A 59 -2.53 5.62 -19.23
N PHE A 60 -3.14 5.94 -20.37
CA PHE A 60 -3.42 4.93 -21.41
C PHE A 60 -2.14 4.38 -22.03
N GLY A 61 -1.15 5.24 -22.30
CA GLY A 61 0.16 4.84 -22.81
C GLY A 61 0.88 3.89 -21.84
N VAL A 62 0.91 4.23 -20.54
CA VAL A 62 1.48 3.38 -19.48
C VAL A 62 0.78 2.02 -19.45
N ALA A 63 -0.55 1.99 -19.42
CA ALA A 63 -1.31 0.72 -19.43
C ALA A 63 -1.02 -0.14 -20.66
N LEU A 64 -0.92 0.47 -21.85
CA LEU A 64 -0.65 -0.25 -23.10
C LEU A 64 0.77 -0.82 -23.13
N VAL A 65 1.77 -0.03 -22.73
CA VAL A 65 3.16 -0.48 -22.63
C VAL A 65 3.27 -1.64 -21.64
N SER A 66 2.66 -1.49 -20.46
CA SER A 66 2.62 -2.55 -19.45
C SER A 66 1.96 -3.83 -19.98
N LEU A 67 0.83 -3.72 -20.69
CA LEU A 67 0.18 -4.87 -21.32
C LEU A 67 1.08 -5.58 -22.33
N PHE A 68 1.75 -4.83 -23.21
CA PHE A 68 2.67 -5.41 -24.19
C PHE A 68 3.83 -6.14 -23.51
N ILE A 69 4.45 -5.50 -22.51
CA ILE A 69 5.57 -6.04 -21.75
C ILE A 69 5.16 -7.30 -20.99
N THR A 70 3.99 -7.30 -20.34
CA THR A 70 3.48 -8.47 -19.63
C THR A 70 3.18 -9.63 -20.57
N ILE A 71 2.55 -9.38 -21.72
CA ILE A 71 2.30 -10.43 -22.72
C ILE A 71 3.62 -10.99 -23.27
N TYR A 72 4.59 -10.12 -23.54
CA TYR A 72 5.92 -10.52 -24.01
C TYR A 72 6.62 -11.40 -22.96
N ILE A 73 6.64 -10.95 -21.70
CA ILE A 73 7.27 -11.67 -20.59
C ILE A 73 6.61 -13.02 -20.36
N TRP A 74 5.27 -13.05 -20.34
CA TRP A 74 4.48 -14.28 -20.21
C TRP A 74 4.87 -15.33 -21.27
N LYS A 75 4.85 -14.92 -22.54
CA LYS A 75 5.10 -15.83 -23.67
C LYS A 75 6.52 -16.37 -23.69
N ARG A 76 7.48 -15.56 -23.24
CA ARG A 76 8.92 -15.85 -23.38
C ARG A 76 9.48 -16.67 -22.21
N TRP A 77 9.09 -16.39 -20.97
CA TRP A 77 9.76 -16.98 -19.79
C TRP A 77 8.88 -17.88 -18.92
N TRP A 78 7.60 -17.56 -18.72
CA TRP A 78 6.84 -18.10 -17.58
C TRP A 78 5.83 -19.20 -17.90
N LYS A 79 6.28 -20.27 -18.57
CA LYS A 79 5.42 -21.43 -18.94
C LYS A 79 5.50 -22.61 -17.97
N ILE A 80 6.24 -22.48 -16.87
CA ILE A 80 6.52 -23.59 -15.96
C ILE A 80 5.26 -23.89 -15.11
N PRO A 81 4.75 -25.13 -15.11
CA PRO A 81 3.64 -25.51 -14.25
C PRO A 81 4.11 -25.56 -12.80
N ILE A 82 3.33 -24.98 -11.89
CA ILE A 82 3.59 -25.07 -10.44
C ILE A 82 2.90 -26.31 -9.89
N GLU A 83 3.65 -27.14 -9.18
CA GLU A 83 3.11 -28.32 -8.51
C GLU A 83 2.19 -27.93 -7.34
N PRO A 84 1.02 -28.59 -7.21
CA PRO A 84 0.12 -28.34 -6.09
C PRO A 84 0.77 -28.76 -4.78
N LEU A 85 0.56 -27.98 -3.72
CA LEU A 85 1.04 -28.34 -2.39
C LEU A 85 0.23 -29.53 -1.86
N ILE A 86 0.85 -30.72 -1.81
CA ILE A 86 0.24 -31.97 -1.32
C ILE A 86 0.80 -32.34 0.06
N VAL A 87 2.07 -32.07 0.29
CA VAL A 87 2.79 -32.48 1.50
C VAL A 87 2.56 -31.46 2.62
N LYS A 88 2.42 -31.95 3.85
CA LYS A 88 2.34 -31.08 5.04
C LYS A 88 3.71 -30.49 5.35
N GLY A 89 3.78 -29.17 5.53
CA GLY A 89 5.02 -28.44 5.79
C GLY A 89 4.87 -27.45 6.94
N GLU A 90 6.00 -27.03 7.50
CA GLU A 90 6.02 -25.93 8.47
C GLU A 90 5.86 -24.59 7.73
N ILE A 91 4.96 -23.73 8.20
CA ILE A 91 4.75 -22.42 7.59
C ILE A 91 6.00 -21.55 7.74
N SER A 92 6.55 -21.05 6.62
CA SER A 92 7.70 -20.15 6.63
C SER A 92 7.27 -18.69 6.87
N LEU A 93 8.23 -17.83 7.22
CA LEU A 93 7.97 -16.38 7.30
C LEU A 93 7.50 -15.80 5.95
N GLN A 94 8.01 -16.33 4.84
CA GLN A 94 7.65 -15.87 3.50
C GLN A 94 6.20 -16.24 3.16
N ASP A 95 5.74 -17.42 3.58
CA ASP A 95 4.33 -17.82 3.47
C ASP A 95 3.41 -16.86 4.27
N PHE A 96 3.86 -16.38 5.43
CA PHE A 96 3.15 -15.34 6.19
C PHE A 96 3.10 -14.00 5.44
N ILE A 97 4.19 -13.59 4.80
CA ILE A 97 4.23 -12.35 4.00
C ILE A 97 3.20 -12.42 2.87
N VAL A 98 3.10 -13.56 2.16
CA VAL A 98 2.06 -13.78 1.16
C VAL A 98 0.66 -13.67 1.76
N GLY A 99 0.44 -14.24 2.96
CA GLY A 99 -0.84 -14.14 3.65
C GLY A 99 -1.22 -12.70 4.03
N ILE A 100 -0.24 -11.92 4.51
CA ILE A 100 -0.41 -10.49 4.79
C ILE A 100 -0.70 -9.73 3.49
N ALA A 101 -0.05 -10.07 2.39
CA ALA A 101 -0.28 -9.44 1.09
C ALA A 101 -1.74 -9.57 0.64
N ILE A 102 -2.35 -10.75 0.80
CA ILE A 102 -3.77 -10.95 0.50
C ILE A 102 -4.67 -9.99 1.30
N ILE A 103 -4.34 -9.73 2.57
CA ILE A 103 -5.11 -8.80 3.41
C ILE A 103 -4.85 -7.35 3.01
N VAL A 104 -3.60 -6.97 2.73
CA VAL A 104 -3.27 -5.61 2.28
C VAL A 104 -3.93 -5.31 0.93
N GLU A 105 -3.98 -6.28 0.02
CA GLU A 105 -4.67 -6.17 -1.27
C GLU A 105 -6.15 -5.81 -1.13
N PHE A 106 -6.84 -6.30 -0.09
CA PHE A 106 -8.21 -5.90 0.21
C PHE A 106 -8.32 -4.38 0.31
N PHE A 107 -7.48 -3.77 1.14
CA PHE A 107 -7.48 -2.32 1.34
C PHE A 107 -7.02 -1.57 0.10
N GLN A 108 -6.03 -2.10 -0.63
CA GLN A 108 -5.56 -1.50 -1.87
C GLN A 108 -6.66 -1.41 -2.93
N PHE A 109 -7.37 -2.51 -3.19
CA PHE A 109 -8.46 -2.48 -4.15
C PHE A 109 -9.63 -1.63 -3.66
N CYS A 110 -9.92 -1.64 -2.35
CA CYS A 110 -10.91 -0.70 -1.78
C CYS A 110 -10.52 0.76 -2.07
N SER A 111 -9.27 1.15 -1.81
CA SER A 111 -8.80 2.54 -2.03
C SER A 111 -8.89 3.01 -3.49
N MET A 112 -8.80 2.09 -4.45
CA MET A 112 -8.94 2.38 -5.89
C MET A 112 -10.41 2.37 -6.36
N GLY A 113 -11.33 1.95 -5.48
CA GLY A 113 -12.75 1.84 -5.75
C GLY A 113 -13.52 3.18 -5.70
N PRO A 114 -14.86 3.12 -5.72
CA PRO A 114 -15.72 4.28 -5.46
C PRO A 114 -15.51 4.83 -4.04
N ASP A 115 -15.75 6.13 -3.85
CA ASP A 115 -15.56 6.79 -2.55
C ASP A 115 -16.54 6.26 -1.47
N PHE A 116 -15.97 5.89 -0.32
CA PHE A 116 -16.70 5.35 0.85
C PHE A 116 -17.20 6.44 1.81
N GLU A 117 -16.80 7.70 1.61
CA GLU A 117 -17.17 8.82 2.48
C GLU A 117 -18.69 8.94 2.73
N PRO A 118 -19.58 8.67 1.75
CA PRO A 118 -21.03 8.68 1.99
C PRO A 118 -21.52 7.59 2.95
N ILE A 119 -20.76 6.51 3.14
CA ILE A 119 -21.11 5.41 4.06
C ILE A 119 -20.51 5.68 5.44
N ASN A 120 -19.17 5.82 5.49
CA ASN A 120 -18.43 5.94 6.73
C ASN A 120 -17.04 6.56 6.49
N SER A 121 -16.82 7.77 7.01
CA SER A 121 -15.53 8.47 6.90
C SER A 121 -14.37 7.70 7.53
N THR A 122 -14.60 7.05 8.68
CA THR A 122 -13.57 6.25 9.37
C THR A 122 -13.10 5.09 8.50
N LEU A 123 -14.01 4.45 7.76
CA LEU A 123 -13.64 3.37 6.85
C LEU A 123 -12.81 3.88 5.68
N ALA A 124 -13.13 5.07 5.15
CA ALA A 124 -12.34 5.70 4.11
C ALA A 124 -10.91 5.99 4.60
N GLU A 125 -10.75 6.46 5.84
CA GLU A 125 -9.45 6.71 6.47
C GLU A 125 -8.67 5.42 6.71
N ILE A 126 -9.31 4.37 7.25
CA ILE A 126 -8.69 3.04 7.44
C ILE A 126 -8.23 2.48 6.09
N SER A 127 -9.11 2.51 5.08
CA SER A 127 -8.79 2.03 3.73
C SER A 127 -7.60 2.80 3.13
N SER A 128 -7.59 4.13 3.24
CA SER A 128 -6.46 4.94 2.78
C SER A 128 -5.17 4.61 3.54
N THR A 129 -5.22 4.40 4.85
CA THR A 129 -4.04 4.11 5.67
C THR A 129 -3.44 2.74 5.35
N PHE A 130 -4.28 1.69 5.30
CA PHE A 130 -3.82 0.32 5.06
C PHE A 130 -3.54 -0.01 3.59
N SER A 131 -4.13 0.73 2.64
CA SER A 131 -3.76 0.60 1.22
C SER A 131 -2.34 1.09 0.92
N LEU A 132 -1.70 1.75 1.90
CA LEU A 132 -0.49 2.55 1.68
C LEU A 132 -0.69 3.63 0.61
N SER A 133 -1.95 3.97 0.29
CA SER A 133 -2.28 5.11 -0.57
C SER A 133 -2.08 6.36 0.25
N LEU A 134 -1.03 7.10 -0.10
CA LEU A 134 -0.70 8.34 0.55
C LEU A 134 -1.63 9.48 0.13
N ASP A 135 -2.64 9.26 -0.73
CA ASP A 135 -3.59 10.27 -1.22
C ASP A 135 -4.21 11.15 -0.10
N SER A 136 -4.48 10.58 1.08
CA SER A 136 -4.99 11.33 2.24
C SER A 136 -3.89 12.14 2.95
N VAL A 137 -2.68 11.61 3.04
CA VAL A 137 -1.49 12.27 3.61
C VAL A 137 -1.00 13.37 2.66
N LEU A 138 -1.16 13.22 1.34
CA LEU A 138 -0.79 14.21 0.33
C LEU A 138 -1.65 15.47 0.39
N LYS A 139 -2.83 15.43 1.03
CA LYS A 139 -3.66 16.62 1.31
C LYS A 139 -3.05 17.51 2.40
N LEU A 140 -1.97 17.09 3.07
CA LEU A 140 -1.27 17.89 4.06
C LEU A 140 -0.47 19.01 3.38
N ARG A 141 -0.71 20.24 3.84
CA ARG A 141 -0.07 21.46 3.31
C ARG A 141 1.44 21.44 3.53
N ASN A 142 2.16 22.28 2.76
CA ASN A 142 3.58 22.64 2.94
C ASN A 142 4.61 21.65 2.36
N GLY A 143 4.45 21.20 1.13
CA GLY A 143 5.51 20.45 0.42
C GLY A 143 5.73 19.00 0.89
N VAL A 144 4.89 18.48 1.79
CA VAL A 144 4.90 17.06 2.21
C VAL A 144 4.73 16.13 1.00
N PHE A 145 3.96 16.57 0.00
CA PHE A 145 3.82 15.89 -1.29
C PHE A 145 5.18 15.54 -1.92
N TRP A 146 6.10 16.49 -2.01
CA TRP A 146 7.40 16.30 -2.64
C TRP A 146 8.30 15.36 -1.85
N VAL A 147 8.27 15.45 -0.51
CA VAL A 147 9.01 14.51 0.35
C VAL A 147 8.55 13.06 0.13
N ILE A 148 7.24 12.86 -0.07
CA ILE A 148 6.69 11.54 -0.38
C ILE A 148 7.12 11.08 -1.78
N VAL A 149 7.09 11.96 -2.78
CA VAL A 149 7.58 11.66 -4.14
C VAL A 149 9.04 11.24 -4.11
N ASP A 150 9.89 11.99 -3.40
CA ASP A 150 11.32 11.68 -3.26
C ASP A 150 11.53 10.32 -2.57
N ALA A 151 10.76 10.02 -1.52
CA ALA A 151 10.81 8.73 -0.84
C ALA A 151 10.40 7.56 -1.76
N VAL A 152 9.38 7.76 -2.60
CA VAL A 152 8.94 6.77 -3.59
C VAL A 152 10.00 6.57 -4.67
N PHE A 153 10.63 7.63 -5.18
CA PHE A 153 11.75 7.50 -6.12
C PHE A 153 12.95 6.80 -5.51
N GLY A 154 13.29 7.09 -4.25
CA GLY A 154 14.32 6.36 -3.52
C GLY A 154 14.00 4.87 -3.38
N ALA A 155 12.75 4.53 -3.07
CA ALA A 155 12.30 3.15 -2.96
C ALA A 155 12.26 2.41 -4.31
N ILE A 156 11.87 3.09 -5.40
CA ILE A 156 11.94 2.55 -6.77
C ILE A 156 13.41 2.34 -7.18
N GLY A 157 14.30 3.29 -6.88
CA GLY A 157 15.74 3.14 -7.13
C GLY A 157 16.32 1.94 -6.39
N LEU A 158 15.98 1.78 -5.11
CA LEU A 158 16.35 0.61 -4.33
C LEU A 158 15.81 -0.68 -4.94
N TRP A 159 14.54 -0.71 -5.35
CA TRP A 159 13.94 -1.86 -6.04
C TRP A 159 14.72 -2.25 -7.29
N VAL A 160 15.05 -1.28 -8.16
CA VAL A 160 15.84 -1.53 -9.37
C VAL A 160 17.21 -2.13 -9.02
N ILE A 161 17.89 -1.61 -8.00
CA ILE A 161 19.19 -2.16 -7.55
C ILE A 161 19.04 -3.61 -7.10
N LEU A 162 18.03 -3.93 -6.27
CA LEU A 162 17.79 -5.30 -5.81
C LEU A 162 17.47 -6.25 -6.98
N CYS A 163 16.66 -5.79 -7.94
CA CYS A 163 16.41 -6.55 -9.17
C CYS A 163 17.70 -6.82 -9.94
N LEU A 164 18.57 -5.82 -10.12
CA LEU A 164 19.84 -6.00 -10.84
C LEU A 164 20.78 -6.97 -10.12
N VAL A 165 20.85 -6.93 -8.79
CA VAL A 165 21.65 -7.89 -7.99
C VAL A 165 21.20 -9.32 -8.28
N ILE A 166 19.89 -9.59 -8.24
CA ILE A 166 19.33 -10.93 -8.49
C ILE A 166 19.48 -11.34 -9.96
N LEU A 167 19.15 -10.45 -10.90
CA LEU A 167 19.17 -10.76 -12.34
C LEU A 167 20.58 -11.04 -12.85
N LEU A 168 21.57 -10.32 -12.33
CA LEU A 168 22.97 -10.48 -12.70
C LEU A 168 23.71 -11.51 -11.82
N ARG A 169 23.06 -12.05 -10.79
CA ARG A 169 23.65 -12.96 -9.80
C ARG A 169 24.99 -12.44 -9.27
N LEU A 170 24.98 -11.19 -8.80
CA LEU A 170 26.21 -10.50 -8.37
C LEU A 170 26.82 -11.14 -7.11
N ASP A 171 26.00 -11.78 -6.29
CA ASP A 171 26.40 -12.58 -5.13
C ASP A 171 27.25 -13.80 -5.55
N GLU A 172 26.84 -14.53 -6.60
CA GLU A 172 27.57 -15.67 -7.14
C GLU A 172 28.86 -15.24 -7.85
N HIS A 173 28.82 -14.13 -8.61
CA HIS A 173 29.98 -13.65 -9.37
C HIS A 173 31.05 -12.98 -8.49
N TYR A 174 30.65 -12.33 -7.40
CA TYR A 174 31.54 -11.55 -6.54
C TYR A 174 31.41 -11.92 -5.04
N PRO A 175 31.64 -13.19 -4.66
CA PRO A 175 31.39 -13.68 -3.30
C PRO A 175 32.29 -13.03 -2.24
N ARG A 176 33.36 -12.34 -2.65
CA ARG A 176 34.28 -11.63 -1.74
C ARG A 176 33.74 -10.28 -1.27
N ILE A 177 32.76 -9.71 -1.96
CA ILE A 177 32.23 -8.38 -1.64
C ILE A 177 31.00 -8.54 -0.73
N SER A 178 31.16 -8.27 0.57
CA SER A 178 30.10 -8.47 1.57
C SER A 178 28.80 -7.71 1.26
N ILE A 179 28.88 -6.58 0.56
CA ILE A 179 27.71 -5.76 0.19
C ILE A 179 26.72 -6.58 -0.65
N PHE A 180 27.17 -7.39 -1.61
CA PHE A 180 26.27 -8.18 -2.45
C PHE A 180 25.59 -9.30 -1.66
N MET A 181 26.30 -9.93 -0.72
CA MET A 181 25.70 -10.91 0.19
C MET A 181 24.61 -10.29 1.07
N TYR A 182 24.84 -9.07 1.60
CA TYR A 182 23.80 -8.37 2.37
C TYR A 182 22.62 -7.93 1.50
N LEU A 183 22.86 -7.49 0.27
CA LEU A 183 21.82 -7.09 -0.67
C LEU A 183 20.96 -8.27 -1.12
N ASP A 184 21.53 -9.46 -1.29
CA ASP A 184 20.80 -10.68 -1.61
C ASP A 184 19.83 -11.06 -0.48
N VAL A 185 20.32 -11.14 0.76
CA VAL A 185 19.48 -11.35 1.95
C VAL A 185 18.42 -10.26 2.09
N PHE A 186 18.76 -9.00 1.79
CA PHE A 186 17.79 -7.91 1.81
C PHE A 186 16.71 -8.08 0.72
N ALA A 187 17.10 -8.53 -0.48
CA ALA A 187 16.18 -8.77 -1.58
C ALA A 187 15.15 -9.86 -1.24
N ASP A 188 15.55 -10.93 -0.54
CA ASP A 188 14.65 -11.99 -0.10
C ASP A 188 13.44 -11.47 0.70
N TYR A 189 13.66 -10.47 1.56
CA TYR A 189 12.61 -9.90 2.42
C TYR A 189 11.89 -8.72 1.80
N PHE A 190 12.62 -7.80 1.16
CA PHE A 190 12.04 -6.54 0.68
C PHE A 190 11.41 -6.67 -0.70
N MET A 191 11.80 -7.65 -1.51
CA MET A 191 11.20 -7.80 -2.82
C MET A 191 9.68 -8.02 -2.81
N PRO A 192 9.09 -8.93 -2.01
CA PRO A 192 7.64 -9.08 -1.98
C PRO A 192 6.94 -7.81 -1.48
N ILE A 193 7.59 -7.05 -0.58
CA ILE A 193 7.05 -5.80 -0.06
C ILE A 193 7.05 -4.73 -1.16
N LEU A 194 8.20 -4.42 -1.74
CA LEU A 194 8.34 -3.36 -2.74
C LEU A 194 7.71 -3.73 -4.08
N GLY A 195 7.81 -4.99 -4.45
CA GLY A 195 7.34 -5.53 -5.71
C GLY A 195 5.84 -5.78 -5.72
N ASP A 196 5.24 -6.24 -4.62
CA ASP A 196 3.82 -6.60 -4.56
C ASP A 196 2.99 -5.62 -3.72
N LEU A 197 3.38 -5.38 -2.46
CA LEU A 197 2.64 -4.47 -1.56
C LEU A 197 2.75 -3.01 -1.99
N CYS A 198 3.90 -2.53 -2.41
CA CYS A 198 4.07 -1.11 -2.77
C CYS A 198 3.71 -0.81 -4.24
N PHE A 199 3.27 -1.79 -5.01
CA PHE A 199 3.06 -1.63 -6.45
C PHE A 199 2.00 -0.60 -6.83
N ILE A 200 0.78 -0.72 -6.27
CA ILE A 200 -0.27 0.28 -6.49
C ILE A 200 0.17 1.66 -5.99
N PRO A 201 0.67 1.82 -4.74
CA PRO A 201 1.16 3.12 -4.26
C PRO A 201 2.21 3.77 -5.14
N PHE A 202 3.22 3.04 -5.59
CA PHE A 202 4.32 3.59 -6.41
C PHE A 202 3.81 4.08 -7.76
N ILE A 203 3.01 3.29 -8.46
CA ILE A 203 2.44 3.69 -9.76
C ILE A 203 1.48 4.86 -9.56
N SER A 204 0.64 4.82 -8.52
CA SER A 204 -0.30 5.90 -8.20
C SER A 204 0.42 7.23 -7.99
N ILE A 205 1.46 7.27 -7.15
CA ILE A 205 2.21 8.49 -6.83
C ILE A 205 3.00 9.01 -8.03
N CYS A 206 3.59 8.11 -8.83
CA CYS A 206 4.25 8.52 -10.09
C CYS A 206 3.24 9.14 -11.07
N LEU A 207 2.01 8.62 -11.12
CA LEU A 207 0.94 9.16 -11.95
C LEU A 207 0.30 10.44 -11.38
N ASP A 208 0.32 10.62 -10.05
CA ASP A 208 -0.17 11.83 -9.38
C ASP A 208 0.57 13.09 -9.85
N ILE A 209 1.85 12.98 -10.21
CA ILE A 209 2.66 14.10 -10.75
C ILE A 209 2.09 14.64 -12.07
N PHE A 210 1.34 13.84 -12.84
CA PHE A 210 0.74 14.33 -14.08
C PHE A 210 -0.62 15.00 -13.90
N LEU A 211 -1.19 14.97 -12.68
CA LEU A 211 -2.56 15.42 -12.41
C LEU A 211 -2.74 16.94 -12.40
N CYS A 212 -2.61 17.54 -13.58
CA CYS A 212 -2.70 18.97 -13.86
C CYS A 212 -4.03 19.32 -14.56
N ASP A 213 -5.15 18.92 -13.96
CA ASP A 213 -6.49 19.05 -14.56
C ASP A 213 -7.22 20.34 -14.15
N GLN A 214 -6.58 21.19 -13.34
CA GLN A 214 -7.09 22.49 -12.91
C GLN A 214 -6.13 23.61 -13.36
N SER A 215 -6.69 24.78 -13.67
CA SER A 215 -5.94 25.93 -14.17
C SER A 215 -6.59 27.25 -13.81
N ILE A 216 -5.77 28.32 -13.82
CA ILE A 216 -6.22 29.72 -13.67
C ILE A 216 -6.34 30.40 -15.04
N GLY A 217 -5.56 29.94 -16.02
CA GLY A 217 -5.52 30.46 -17.39
C GLY A 217 -5.85 29.40 -18.43
N ASN A 218 -5.62 29.72 -19.71
CA ASN A 218 -5.92 28.82 -20.83
C ASN A 218 -4.69 28.03 -21.32
N ASN A 219 -3.51 28.33 -20.77
CA ASN A 219 -2.25 27.69 -21.17
C ASN A 219 -1.87 26.55 -20.21
N PHE A 220 -1.05 25.61 -20.70
CA PHE A 220 -0.52 24.51 -19.88
C PHE A 220 0.28 25.01 -18.67
N THR A 221 1.02 26.11 -18.84
CA THR A 221 1.83 26.73 -17.79
C THR A 221 1.03 27.40 -16.69
N ASP A 222 -0.27 27.58 -16.90
CA ASP A 222 -1.21 28.18 -15.95
C ASP A 222 -2.02 27.12 -15.22
N SER A 223 -1.78 25.83 -15.54
CA SER A 223 -2.28 24.69 -14.79
C SER A 223 -1.41 24.43 -13.58
N PHE A 224 -2.01 23.89 -12.53
CA PHE A 224 -1.33 23.59 -11.27
C PHE A 224 -1.64 22.15 -10.84
N LEU A 225 -0.76 21.60 -10.01
CA LEU A 225 -0.85 20.22 -9.57
C LEU A 225 -2.05 20.04 -8.64
N ALA A 226 -2.88 19.02 -8.88
CA ALA A 226 -4.08 18.78 -8.09
C ALA A 226 -3.79 18.51 -6.61
N GLN A 227 -2.65 17.89 -6.30
CA GLN A 227 -2.22 17.58 -4.94
C GLN A 227 -1.54 18.77 -4.25
N ASP A 228 -0.83 19.62 -5.00
CA ASP A 228 -0.16 20.81 -4.47
C ASP A 228 -0.34 22.01 -5.40
N CYS A 229 -1.35 22.84 -5.10
CA CYS A 229 -1.70 23.99 -5.91
C CYS A 229 -0.75 25.20 -5.75
N TYR A 230 0.34 25.07 -5.00
CA TYR A 230 1.42 26.07 -4.99
C TYR A 230 2.37 25.90 -6.18
N TYR A 231 2.38 24.73 -6.82
CA TYR A 231 3.26 24.41 -7.94
C TYR A 231 2.50 24.43 -9.26
N PHE A 232 3.00 25.25 -10.19
CA PHE A 232 2.52 25.25 -11.57
C PHE A 232 3.10 24.07 -12.33
N CYS A 233 2.24 23.42 -13.11
CA CYS A 233 2.63 22.28 -13.90
C CYS A 233 3.49 22.68 -15.11
N TRP A 234 4.31 21.73 -15.56
CA TRP A 234 5.11 21.83 -16.78
C TRP A 234 6.15 22.97 -16.77
N LYS A 235 6.57 23.40 -15.58
CA LYS A 235 7.64 24.38 -15.36
C LYS A 235 8.64 23.88 -14.33
N ASP A 236 9.87 24.36 -14.43
CA ASP A 236 10.92 24.24 -13.42
C ASP A 236 11.03 22.82 -12.83
N GLU A 237 10.94 22.71 -11.51
CA GLU A 237 11.05 21.46 -10.75
C GLU A 237 9.99 20.43 -11.15
N HIS A 238 8.73 20.84 -11.36
CA HIS A 238 7.66 19.92 -11.73
C HIS A 238 7.96 19.21 -13.05
N LEU A 239 8.56 19.90 -14.03
CA LEU A 239 8.95 19.26 -15.29
C LEU A 239 10.03 18.19 -15.07
N ALA A 240 11.01 18.46 -14.20
CA ALA A 240 12.03 17.48 -13.85
C ALA A 240 11.42 16.24 -13.17
N TYR A 241 10.54 16.43 -12.19
CA TYR A 241 9.81 15.35 -11.52
C TYR A 241 8.94 14.54 -12.49
N ALA A 242 8.27 15.20 -13.44
CA ALA A 242 7.47 14.54 -14.46
C ALA A 242 8.33 13.64 -15.37
N ILE A 243 9.52 14.09 -15.79
CA ILE A 243 10.47 13.29 -16.57
C ILE A 243 10.98 12.10 -15.75
N LEU A 244 11.35 12.33 -14.49
CA LEU A 244 11.81 11.27 -13.58
C LEU A 244 10.71 10.22 -13.35
N SER A 245 9.45 10.62 -13.22
CA SER A 245 8.32 9.68 -13.11
C SER A 245 8.17 8.78 -14.33
N ILE A 246 8.37 9.30 -15.54
CA ILE A 246 8.32 8.47 -16.76
C ILE A 246 9.43 7.42 -16.72
N PHE A 247 10.66 7.81 -16.39
CA PHE A 247 11.77 6.87 -16.26
C PHE A 247 11.54 5.85 -15.15
N ALA A 248 11.01 6.28 -14.01
CA ALA A 248 10.68 5.42 -12.89
C ALA A 248 9.63 4.38 -13.29
N LEU A 249 8.55 4.76 -13.96
CA LEU A 249 7.51 3.82 -14.44
C LEU A 249 8.07 2.84 -15.48
N ILE A 250 8.83 3.33 -16.47
CA ILE A 250 9.44 2.49 -17.52
C ILE A 250 10.44 1.48 -16.94
N ALA A 251 11.18 1.84 -15.88
CA ALA A 251 12.11 0.92 -15.23
C ALA A 251 11.41 -0.02 -14.24
N TYR A 252 10.52 0.51 -13.40
CA TYR A 252 9.87 -0.22 -12.32
C TYR A 252 8.89 -1.28 -12.83
N GLU A 253 7.96 -0.92 -13.73
CA GLU A 253 6.87 -1.82 -14.14
C GLU A 253 7.38 -3.12 -14.79
N PRO A 254 8.30 -3.08 -15.77
CA PRO A 254 8.79 -4.31 -16.43
C PRO A 254 9.57 -5.20 -15.45
N LEU A 255 10.38 -4.58 -14.59
CA LEU A 255 11.14 -5.30 -13.58
C LEU A 255 10.22 -5.90 -12.52
N ALA A 256 9.16 -5.21 -12.09
CA ALA A 256 8.16 -5.74 -11.18
C ALA A 256 7.43 -6.95 -11.77
N VAL A 257 6.98 -6.87 -13.02
CA VAL A 257 6.32 -7.97 -13.72
C VAL A 257 7.24 -9.18 -13.86
N PHE A 258 8.52 -8.96 -14.18
CA PHE A 258 9.49 -10.03 -14.38
C PHE A 258 9.98 -10.65 -13.06
N CYS A 259 10.34 -9.83 -12.08
CA CYS A 259 11.02 -10.28 -10.87
C CYS A 259 10.07 -10.89 -9.85
N ARG A 260 8.76 -10.58 -9.88
CA ARG A 260 7.77 -11.19 -8.96
C ARG A 260 7.71 -12.73 -9.07
N PRO A 261 7.50 -13.34 -10.26
CA PRO A 261 7.57 -14.79 -10.38
C PRO A 261 8.98 -15.33 -10.10
N LEU A 262 10.03 -14.65 -10.57
CA LEU A 262 11.41 -15.07 -10.37
C LEU A 262 11.76 -15.18 -8.88
N TRP A 263 11.36 -14.20 -8.08
CA TRP A 263 11.56 -14.23 -6.63
C TRP A 263 10.94 -15.49 -6.02
N GLN A 264 9.73 -15.89 -6.41
CA GLN A 264 9.08 -17.11 -5.88
C GLN A 264 9.80 -18.41 -6.26
N GLU A 265 10.52 -18.43 -7.38
CA GLU A 265 11.36 -19.56 -7.76
C GLU A 265 12.65 -19.63 -6.96
N LEU A 266 13.23 -18.46 -6.67
CA LEU A 266 14.47 -18.35 -5.89
C LEU A 266 14.28 -18.65 -4.41
N GLN A 267 13.04 -18.58 -3.88
CA GLN A 267 12.77 -18.88 -2.48
C GLN A 267 12.57 -20.39 -2.22
N PRO A 268 13.54 -21.09 -1.60
CA PRO A 268 13.41 -22.52 -1.31
C PRO A 268 12.43 -22.81 -0.16
N LEU A 269 12.24 -21.84 0.75
CA LEU A 269 11.39 -21.98 1.94
C LEU A 269 9.93 -21.59 1.68
N LEU A 270 9.63 -21.04 0.50
CA LEU A 270 8.28 -20.62 0.13
C LEU A 270 7.46 -21.83 -0.35
N HIS A 271 6.51 -22.26 0.46
CA HIS A 271 5.63 -23.37 0.13
C HIS A 271 4.42 -22.90 -0.69
N VAL A 272 3.91 -21.70 -0.40
CA VAL A 272 2.79 -21.08 -1.10
C VAL A 272 3.31 -20.27 -2.28
N LYS A 273 3.21 -20.86 -3.47
CA LYS A 273 3.62 -20.23 -4.73
C LYS A 273 2.41 -19.76 -5.52
N ALA A 274 2.52 -18.56 -6.08
CA ALA A 274 1.48 -17.99 -6.93
C ALA A 274 1.72 -18.41 -8.38
N ILE A 275 0.67 -18.72 -9.12
CA ILE A 275 0.82 -19.05 -10.54
C ILE A 275 1.30 -17.79 -11.27
N PRO A 276 2.35 -17.86 -12.13
CA PRO A 276 2.89 -16.65 -12.75
C PRO A 276 1.84 -15.94 -13.63
N LEU A 277 0.90 -16.68 -14.24
CA LEU A 277 -0.22 -16.12 -14.99
C LEU A 277 -1.07 -15.21 -14.10
N PHE A 278 -1.34 -15.67 -12.88
CA PHE A 278 -2.12 -14.90 -11.92
C PHE A 278 -1.38 -13.61 -11.53
N LEU A 279 -0.08 -13.66 -11.24
CA LEU A 279 0.70 -12.47 -10.89
C LEU A 279 0.70 -11.43 -12.04
N MET A 280 0.76 -11.90 -13.28
CA MET A 280 0.70 -11.04 -14.46
C MET A 280 -0.67 -10.41 -14.66
N VAL A 281 -1.74 -11.20 -14.59
CA VAL A 281 -3.10 -10.69 -14.68
C VAL A 281 -3.41 -9.74 -13.52
N LYS A 282 -2.96 -10.07 -12.31
CA LYS A 282 -3.03 -9.19 -11.13
C LYS A 282 -2.39 -7.84 -11.41
N THR A 283 -1.17 -7.82 -11.98
CA THR A 283 -0.47 -6.59 -12.35
C THR A 283 -1.28 -5.75 -13.33
N MET A 284 -1.84 -6.36 -14.38
CA MET A 284 -2.70 -5.66 -15.35
C MET A 284 -3.95 -5.08 -14.70
N ILE A 285 -4.59 -5.82 -13.81
CA ILE A 285 -5.75 -5.34 -13.05
C ILE A 285 -5.34 -4.16 -12.16
N GLN A 286 -4.25 -4.28 -11.41
CA GLN A 286 -3.74 -3.21 -10.54
C GLN A 286 -3.50 -1.91 -11.34
N ILE A 287 -2.82 -1.98 -12.49
CA ILE A 287 -2.60 -0.82 -13.36
C ILE A 287 -3.91 -0.27 -13.91
N THR A 288 -4.81 -1.13 -14.40
CA THR A 288 -6.12 -0.72 -14.91
C THR A 288 -6.92 0.04 -13.85
N LEU A 289 -6.93 -0.45 -12.61
CA LEU A 289 -7.61 0.19 -11.49
C LEU A 289 -6.99 1.55 -11.14
N VAL A 290 -5.66 1.66 -11.11
CA VAL A 290 -4.98 2.95 -10.89
C VAL A 290 -5.33 3.93 -12.00
N VAL A 291 -5.26 3.52 -13.28
CA VAL A 291 -5.62 4.37 -14.41
C VAL A 291 -7.06 4.83 -14.32
N MET A 292 -8.02 3.93 -14.06
CA MET A 292 -9.43 4.30 -13.88
C MET A 292 -9.63 5.29 -12.73
N ASN A 293 -8.94 5.08 -11.60
CA ASN A 293 -8.99 5.96 -10.44
C ASN A 293 -8.44 7.37 -10.77
N LYS A 294 -7.34 7.47 -11.53
CA LYS A 294 -6.77 8.78 -11.91
C LYS A 294 -7.50 9.48 -13.06
N THR A 295 -8.26 8.74 -13.88
CA THR A 295 -8.95 9.25 -15.08
C THR A 295 -10.47 9.30 -14.92
N VAL A 296 -11.15 8.14 -14.99
CA VAL A 296 -12.61 8.01 -15.00
C VAL A 296 -13.22 8.57 -13.72
N LYS A 297 -12.68 8.22 -12.54
CA LYS A 297 -13.23 8.69 -11.25
C LYS A 297 -13.29 10.22 -11.16
N ARG A 298 -12.27 10.90 -11.68
CA ARG A 298 -12.19 12.38 -11.70
C ARG A 298 -13.13 13.01 -12.73
N ALA A 299 -13.50 12.29 -13.76
CA ALA A 299 -14.49 12.74 -14.75
C ALA A 299 -15.92 12.50 -14.24
N GLN A 300 -16.22 11.26 -13.82
CA GLN A 300 -17.53 10.81 -13.37
C GLN A 300 -17.38 9.66 -12.34
N SER A 301 -17.57 9.96 -11.05
CA SER A 301 -17.43 8.98 -9.95
C SER A 301 -18.36 7.77 -10.09
N THR A 302 -19.63 7.99 -10.45
CA THR A 302 -20.61 6.90 -10.59
C THR A 302 -20.23 5.92 -11.71
N LEU A 303 -19.76 6.45 -12.86
CA LEU A 303 -19.30 5.62 -13.97
C LEU A 303 -18.06 4.79 -13.58
N HIS A 304 -17.13 5.39 -12.85
CA HIS A 304 -15.97 4.68 -12.30
C HIS A 304 -16.39 3.52 -11.40
N GLY A 305 -17.34 3.74 -10.48
CA GLY A 305 -17.86 2.67 -9.62
C GLY A 305 -18.41 1.49 -10.40
N VAL A 306 -19.24 1.74 -11.43
CA VAL A 306 -19.81 0.68 -12.27
C VAL A 306 -18.73 -0.09 -13.02
N LEU A 307 -17.79 0.62 -13.67
CA LEU A 307 -16.68 -0.02 -14.38
C LEU A 307 -15.78 -0.83 -13.43
N PHE A 308 -15.53 -0.32 -12.23
CA PHE A 308 -14.75 -0.99 -11.20
C PHE A 308 -15.40 -2.33 -10.82
N VAL A 309 -16.71 -2.33 -10.53
CA VAL A 309 -17.49 -3.54 -10.22
C VAL A 309 -17.39 -4.57 -11.36
N LEU A 310 -17.52 -4.14 -12.62
CA LEU A 310 -17.39 -5.03 -13.78
C LEU A 310 -16.00 -5.66 -13.88
N VAL A 311 -14.95 -4.87 -13.73
CA VAL A 311 -13.55 -5.36 -13.74
C VAL A 311 -13.33 -6.37 -12.60
N MET A 312 -13.81 -6.08 -11.40
CA MET A 312 -13.67 -6.98 -10.24
C MET A 312 -14.43 -8.29 -10.43
N ILE A 313 -15.64 -8.27 -11.01
CA ILE A 313 -16.40 -9.50 -11.35
C ILE A 313 -15.61 -10.36 -12.34
N LEU A 314 -15.10 -9.76 -13.42
CA LEU A 314 -14.29 -10.48 -14.42
C LEU A 314 -13.03 -11.08 -13.78
N TYR A 315 -12.39 -10.33 -12.88
CA TYR A 315 -11.21 -10.81 -12.17
C TYR A 315 -11.53 -11.97 -11.22
N ILE A 316 -12.63 -11.91 -10.48
CA ILE A 316 -13.10 -13.02 -9.63
C ILE A 316 -13.40 -14.27 -10.45
N ILE A 317 -14.11 -14.14 -11.59
CA ILE A 317 -14.39 -15.26 -12.51
C ILE A 317 -13.08 -15.89 -13.01
N PHE A 318 -12.09 -15.06 -13.37
CA PHE A 318 -10.77 -15.53 -13.74
C PHE A 318 -10.10 -16.32 -12.60
N LEU A 319 -10.13 -15.84 -11.35
CA LEU A 319 -9.54 -16.55 -10.21
C LEU A 319 -10.21 -17.89 -9.91
N PHE A 320 -11.53 -17.98 -10.05
CA PHE A 320 -12.24 -19.26 -9.90
C PHE A 320 -11.77 -20.31 -10.91
N LYS A 321 -11.46 -19.90 -12.15
CA LYS A 321 -11.02 -20.79 -13.22
C LYS A 321 -9.55 -21.21 -13.06
N PHE A 322 -8.66 -20.27 -12.77
CA PHE A 322 -7.21 -20.51 -12.83
C PHE A 322 -6.56 -20.87 -11.49
N LYS A 323 -7.23 -20.61 -10.36
CA LYS A 323 -6.73 -20.82 -8.98
C LYS A 323 -5.38 -20.11 -8.73
N PRO A 324 -5.36 -18.94 -8.07
CA PRO A 324 -4.17 -18.08 -8.03
C PRO A 324 -2.92 -18.69 -7.38
N TYR A 325 -3.09 -19.61 -6.42
CA TYR A 325 -2.01 -20.22 -5.66
C TYR A 325 -2.02 -21.75 -5.76
N ASN A 326 -0.85 -22.36 -5.65
CA ASN A 326 -0.70 -23.82 -5.53
C ASN A 326 -1.31 -24.39 -4.24
N TYR A 327 -1.64 -23.54 -3.26
CA TYR A 327 -2.33 -23.89 -2.04
C TYR A 327 -3.82 -23.46 -2.07
N PRO A 328 -4.78 -24.39 -2.10
CA PRO A 328 -6.20 -24.07 -2.26
C PRO A 328 -6.79 -23.12 -1.21
N ARG A 329 -6.29 -23.14 0.05
CA ARG A 329 -6.76 -22.23 1.10
C ARG A 329 -6.46 -20.77 0.77
N PHE A 330 -5.23 -20.48 0.33
CA PHE A 330 -4.84 -19.12 -0.04
C PHE A 330 -5.62 -18.65 -1.27
N SER A 331 -5.84 -19.54 -2.24
CA SER A 331 -6.72 -19.26 -3.37
C SER A 331 -8.14 -18.89 -2.96
N TRP A 332 -8.68 -19.57 -1.95
CA TRP A 332 -10.00 -19.25 -1.40
C TRP A 332 -10.03 -17.90 -0.66
N TRP A 333 -9.04 -17.61 0.17
CA TRP A 333 -8.94 -16.31 0.86
C TRP A 333 -8.82 -15.14 -0.10
N GLN A 334 -8.04 -15.30 -1.18
CA GLN A 334 -7.94 -14.29 -2.23
C GLN A 334 -9.31 -13.98 -2.83
N ILE A 335 -10.05 -15.02 -3.22
CA ILE A 335 -11.39 -14.87 -3.79
C ILE A 335 -12.33 -14.20 -2.78
N LEU A 336 -12.28 -14.60 -1.51
CA LEU A 336 -13.11 -14.02 -0.45
C LEU A 336 -12.82 -12.53 -0.24
N VAL A 337 -11.53 -12.15 -0.22
CA VAL A 337 -11.11 -10.75 -0.15
C VAL A 337 -11.70 -9.96 -1.32
N LEU A 338 -11.62 -10.47 -2.55
CA LEU A 338 -12.20 -9.79 -3.72
C LEU A 338 -13.73 -9.69 -3.65
N ILE A 339 -14.42 -10.70 -3.10
CA ILE A 339 -15.87 -10.62 -2.86
C ILE A 339 -16.18 -9.53 -1.84
N GLY A 340 -15.36 -9.39 -0.80
CA GLY A 340 -15.47 -8.28 0.17
C GLY A 340 -15.28 -6.91 -0.49
N VAL A 341 -14.30 -6.76 -1.37
CA VAL A 341 -14.09 -5.54 -2.16
C VAL A 341 -15.30 -5.24 -3.05
N LEU A 342 -15.85 -6.26 -3.71
CA LEU A 342 -17.03 -6.13 -4.57
C LEU A 342 -18.26 -5.68 -3.78
N TRP A 343 -18.48 -6.27 -2.60
CA TRP A 343 -19.56 -5.88 -1.67
C TRP A 343 -19.46 -4.42 -1.26
N LEU A 344 -18.26 -3.98 -0.85
CA LEU A 344 -17.96 -2.59 -0.51
C LEU A 344 -18.23 -1.63 -1.68
N ALA A 345 -17.78 -1.98 -2.89
CA ALA A 345 -17.99 -1.16 -4.07
C ALA A 345 -19.48 -1.00 -4.42
N ILE A 346 -20.26 -2.09 -4.37
CA ILE A 346 -21.70 -2.06 -4.64
C ILE A 346 -22.42 -1.15 -3.64
N LEU A 347 -22.15 -1.31 -2.34
CA LEU A 347 -22.77 -0.46 -1.31
C LEU A 347 -22.41 1.01 -1.50
N SER A 348 -21.18 1.31 -1.92
CA SER A 348 -20.73 2.68 -2.17
C SER A 348 -21.47 3.32 -3.35
N ILE A 349 -21.70 2.55 -4.42
CA ILE A 349 -22.50 3.00 -5.57
C ILE A 349 -23.95 3.27 -5.15
N ILE A 350 -24.54 2.39 -4.34
CA ILE A 350 -25.91 2.59 -3.82
C ILE A 350 -25.97 3.88 -3.00
N ALA A 351 -25.02 4.07 -2.07
CA ALA A 351 -24.93 5.26 -1.24
C ALA A 351 -24.81 6.54 -2.07
N GLN A 352 -23.94 6.55 -3.09
CA GLN A 352 -23.75 7.69 -3.98
C GLN A 352 -24.95 7.98 -4.87
N SER A 353 -25.69 6.94 -5.30
CA SER A 353 -26.76 7.09 -6.31
C SER A 353 -28.12 7.40 -5.71
N PHE A 354 -28.47 6.75 -4.60
CA PHE A 354 -29.80 6.84 -4.00
C PHE A 354 -29.83 7.68 -2.73
N GLY A 355 -28.66 8.02 -2.19
CA GLY A 355 -28.56 8.44 -0.80
C GLY A 355 -28.96 7.33 0.16
N GLY A 356 -28.84 7.60 1.44
CA GLY A 356 -29.22 6.66 2.49
C GLY A 356 -28.71 7.15 3.83
N ASP A 357 -29.32 6.68 4.90
CA ASP A 357 -28.78 6.93 6.24
C ASP A 357 -27.41 6.22 6.36
N PRO A 358 -26.31 6.97 6.61
CA PRO A 358 -24.99 6.40 6.76
C PRO A 358 -24.91 5.30 7.84
N PHE A 359 -25.73 5.39 8.89
CA PHE A 359 -25.79 4.39 9.96
C PHE A 359 -26.35 3.05 9.49
N ILE A 360 -27.44 3.09 8.70
CA ILE A 360 -28.06 1.89 8.12
C ILE A 360 -27.08 1.24 7.14
N LEU A 361 -26.48 2.03 6.24
CA LEU A 361 -25.52 1.54 5.25
C LEU A 361 -24.27 0.94 5.92
N THR A 362 -23.75 1.57 6.97
CA THR A 362 -22.63 1.02 7.76
C THR A 362 -23.00 -0.29 8.44
N SER A 363 -24.22 -0.40 8.98
CA SER A 363 -24.69 -1.64 9.60
C SER A 363 -24.81 -2.79 8.58
N ILE A 364 -25.39 -2.51 7.41
CA ILE A 364 -25.48 -3.47 6.29
C ILE A 364 -24.08 -3.89 5.84
N LEU A 365 -23.15 -2.94 5.76
CA LEU A 365 -21.78 -3.21 5.40
C LEU A 365 -21.11 -4.20 6.35
N ILE A 366 -21.10 -3.88 7.66
CA ILE A 366 -20.45 -4.70 8.69
C ILE A 366 -21.07 -6.09 8.71
N PHE A 367 -22.41 -6.17 8.66
CA PHE A 367 -23.11 -7.44 8.63
C PHE A 367 -22.75 -8.29 7.40
N GLY A 368 -22.69 -7.68 6.22
CA GLY A 368 -22.27 -8.35 4.99
C GLY A 368 -20.83 -8.89 5.06
N LEU A 369 -19.89 -8.10 5.58
CA LEU A 369 -18.50 -8.55 5.77
C LEU A 369 -18.39 -9.71 6.77
N ILE A 370 -19.15 -9.67 7.87
CA ILE A 370 -19.22 -10.78 8.84
C ILE A 370 -19.74 -12.05 8.17
N ILE A 371 -20.82 -11.96 7.39
CA ILE A 371 -21.37 -13.11 6.65
C ILE A 371 -20.33 -13.69 5.69
N ILE A 372 -19.67 -12.84 4.90
CA ILE A 372 -18.64 -13.26 3.94
C ILE A 372 -17.51 -13.99 4.68
N ALA A 373 -17.03 -13.43 5.81
CA ALA A 373 -15.99 -14.06 6.63
C ALA A 373 -16.42 -15.41 7.23
N LEU A 374 -17.64 -15.50 7.80
CA LEU A 374 -18.18 -16.73 8.38
C LEU A 374 -18.33 -17.84 7.33
N ILE A 375 -18.88 -17.51 6.15
CA ILE A 375 -18.97 -18.44 5.02
C ILE A 375 -17.56 -18.87 4.59
N GLY A 376 -16.63 -17.94 4.53
CA GLY A 376 -15.23 -18.19 4.23
C GLY A 376 -14.58 -19.25 5.11
N VAL A 377 -14.66 -19.03 6.42
CA VAL A 377 -14.13 -19.91 7.46
C VAL A 377 -14.83 -21.26 7.41
N TYR A 378 -16.16 -21.28 7.27
CA TYR A 378 -16.93 -22.52 7.16
C TYR A 378 -16.50 -23.37 5.95
N VAL A 379 -16.43 -22.76 4.76
CA VAL A 379 -16.01 -23.43 3.52
C VAL A 379 -14.57 -23.90 3.63
N GLN A 380 -13.68 -23.08 4.20
CA GLN A 380 -12.29 -23.48 4.44
C GLN A 380 -12.20 -24.73 5.30
N HIS A 381 -12.86 -24.74 6.46
CA HIS A 381 -12.82 -25.88 7.37
C HIS A 381 -13.38 -27.15 6.73
N LYS A 382 -14.44 -27.03 5.93
CA LYS A 382 -15.11 -28.17 5.31
C LYS A 382 -14.39 -28.73 4.09
N LYS A 383 -13.86 -27.87 3.21
CA LYS A 383 -13.35 -28.27 1.88
C LYS A 383 -11.82 -28.28 1.76
N TYR A 384 -11.11 -27.47 2.55
CA TYR A 384 -9.68 -27.26 2.34
C TYR A 384 -8.88 -27.68 3.58
N PRO A 385 -8.19 -28.83 3.58
CA PRO A 385 -7.41 -29.29 4.73
C PRO A 385 -6.19 -28.39 5.03
N SER A 386 -5.74 -28.40 6.29
CA SER A 386 -4.54 -27.66 6.71
C SER A 386 -3.33 -28.46 6.33
N LEU A 387 -2.56 -27.96 5.36
CA LEU A 387 -1.30 -28.58 4.95
C LEU A 387 -0.13 -27.89 5.62
N LEU A 388 -0.23 -26.58 5.80
CA LEU A 388 0.73 -25.81 6.57
C LEU A 388 0.34 -25.86 8.05
N PHE A 389 1.33 -26.17 8.90
CA PHE A 389 1.21 -26.14 10.35
C PHE A 389 2.31 -25.27 10.93
N ARG A 390 2.03 -24.63 12.06
CA ARG A 390 3.06 -23.97 12.86
C ARG A 390 3.62 -25.01 13.81
N ARG A 391 4.93 -25.25 13.81
CA ARG A 391 5.54 -26.07 14.86
C ARG A 391 5.18 -25.40 16.19
N LYS A 392 4.58 -26.15 17.11
CA LYS A 392 4.33 -25.65 18.45
C LYS A 392 5.70 -25.28 19.00
N GLY A 393 5.98 -23.97 19.10
CA GLY A 393 7.25 -23.49 19.58
C GLY A 393 7.55 -24.18 20.91
N GLN A 394 8.81 -24.55 21.14
CA GLN A 394 9.21 -24.93 22.50
C GLN A 394 8.69 -23.84 23.42
N ASP A 395 7.88 -24.22 24.42
CA ASP A 395 7.22 -23.30 25.32
C ASP A 395 8.27 -22.32 25.83
N THR A 396 8.29 -21.10 25.28
CA THR A 396 9.25 -20.08 25.68
C THR A 396 9.01 -19.73 27.14
N THR A 397 7.79 -19.96 27.63
CA THR A 397 7.42 -19.98 29.04
C THR A 397 8.27 -20.94 29.88
N ASN A 398 8.66 -22.11 29.37
CA ASN A 398 9.54 -23.05 30.06
C ASN A 398 11.01 -22.64 30.00
N LEU A 399 11.46 -22.01 28.90
CA LEU A 399 12.80 -21.41 28.80
C LEU A 399 12.95 -20.17 29.70
N PHE A 400 11.93 -19.31 29.75
CA PHE A 400 11.84 -18.19 30.68
C PHE A 400 11.76 -18.70 32.11
N LYS A 401 10.90 -19.69 32.42
CA LYS A 401 10.89 -20.32 33.75
C LYS A 401 12.28 -20.88 34.08
N PHE A 402 12.95 -21.56 33.17
CA PHE A 402 14.30 -22.08 33.43
C PHE A 402 15.30 -20.96 33.74
N ALA A 403 15.37 -19.91 32.91
CA ALA A 403 16.26 -18.78 33.10
C ALA A 403 16.01 -18.01 34.41
N PHE A 404 14.75 -17.83 34.81
CA PHE A 404 14.37 -17.08 36.01
C PHE A 404 14.25 -17.94 37.29
N THR A 405 14.11 -19.26 37.19
CA THR A 405 14.11 -20.16 38.36
C THR A 405 15.53 -20.52 38.81
N PHE A 406 16.53 -20.40 37.92
CA PHE A 406 17.95 -20.58 38.28
C PHE A 406 18.44 -19.57 39.35
N GLY A 407 17.84 -18.38 39.42
CA GLY A 407 18.13 -17.39 40.47
C GLY A 407 17.69 -17.82 41.88
N LYS A 408 16.78 -18.81 41.99
CA LYS A 408 16.27 -19.30 43.29
C LYS A 408 17.01 -20.55 43.78
N HIS A 409 17.53 -21.38 42.86
CA HIS A 409 18.27 -22.60 43.23
C HIS A 409 19.79 -22.40 43.37
N SER A 410 20.41 -21.38 42.78
CA SER A 410 21.86 -21.15 42.96
C SER A 410 22.22 -20.72 44.40
N LYS A 411 21.31 -20.05 45.11
CA LYS A 411 21.51 -19.69 46.53
C LYS A 411 21.51 -20.90 47.48
N ILE A 412 20.89 -22.01 47.10
CA ILE A 412 20.83 -23.24 47.92
C ILE A 412 22.01 -24.17 47.61
N ALA A 413 22.52 -24.16 46.38
CA ALA A 413 23.68 -24.96 45.99
C ALA A 413 25.00 -24.38 46.53
N LEU A 414 25.14 -23.05 46.63
CA LEU A 414 26.36 -22.42 47.14
C LEU A 414 26.48 -22.42 48.68
N THR A 415 25.41 -22.72 49.42
CA THR A 415 25.45 -22.84 50.89
C THR A 415 25.69 -24.26 51.39
N LYS A 416 25.71 -25.27 50.50
CA LYS A 416 25.96 -26.69 50.87
C LYS A 416 27.31 -27.24 50.46
N ILE A 417 28.16 -26.46 49.80
CA ILE A 417 29.55 -26.84 49.55
C ILE A 417 30.37 -26.43 50.76
N SER A 418 30.37 -27.30 51.79
CA SER A 418 31.36 -27.24 52.86
C SER A 418 32.77 -27.40 52.27
N PRO A 419 33.75 -26.54 52.60
CA PRO A 419 35.13 -26.62 52.10
C PRO A 419 35.84 -27.95 52.39
N SER A 420 35.30 -28.80 53.27
CA SER A 420 35.93 -30.04 53.72
C SER A 420 35.90 -31.19 52.72
N SER A 421 35.09 -31.15 51.65
CA SER A 421 35.03 -32.24 50.66
C SER A 421 35.99 -32.08 49.47
N LEU A 422 36.55 -30.88 49.25
CA LEU A 422 37.49 -30.62 48.16
C LEU A 422 38.94 -31.05 48.46
N LEU A 423 39.27 -31.33 49.72
CA LEU A 423 40.61 -31.80 50.13
C LEU A 423 40.79 -33.33 50.09
N LYS A 424 39.72 -34.12 49.90
CA LYS A 424 39.84 -35.58 49.79
C LYS A 424 39.99 -36.10 48.35
N SER A 425 39.64 -35.32 47.32
CA SER A 425 39.75 -35.78 45.93
C SER A 425 41.12 -35.50 45.27
N SER A 426 42.01 -34.74 45.93
CA SER A 426 43.37 -34.50 45.43
C SER A 426 44.40 -35.53 45.94
N SER A 427 44.09 -36.29 47.00
CA SER A 427 45.00 -37.32 47.53
C SER A 427 44.85 -38.69 46.85
N GLN A 428 43.71 -39.00 46.23
CA GLN A 428 43.51 -40.30 45.55
C GLN A 428 43.96 -40.35 44.08
N LYS A 429 44.37 -39.21 43.49
CA LYS A 429 44.84 -39.16 42.10
C LYS A 429 46.36 -39.24 41.94
N ALA A 430 47.12 -39.26 43.04
CA ALA A 430 48.58 -39.36 43.02
C ALA A 430 49.11 -40.81 43.13
N GLU A 431 48.27 -41.79 43.46
CA GLU A 431 48.73 -43.15 43.78
C GLU A 431 48.52 -44.18 42.64
N ASN A 432 47.86 -43.80 41.54
CA ASN A 432 47.55 -44.71 40.42
C ASN A 432 48.33 -44.41 39.12
N GLN A 433 49.50 -43.78 39.20
CA GLN A 433 50.38 -43.55 38.04
C GLN A 433 51.78 -44.20 38.14
N SER A 434 51.98 -45.14 39.07
CA SER A 434 53.23 -45.91 39.15
C SER A 434 52.97 -47.40 39.38
N SER A 435 52.58 -48.10 38.31
CA SER A 435 52.74 -49.55 38.15
C SER A 435 52.42 -49.96 36.73
#